data_AF-A0A6P0XM73-F1
#
_entry.id   AF-A0A6P0XM73-F1
#
_cell.length_a   1.000
_cell.length_b   1.000
_cell.length_c   1.000
_cell.angle_alpha   90.00
_cell.angle_beta   90.00
_cell.angle_gamma   90.00
#
_symmetry.space_group_name_H-M   'P 1'
#
loop_
_entity.id
_entity.type
_entity.pdbx_description
1 polymer ?
#
loop_
_entity_poly.entity_id
_entity_poly.type
_entity_poly.pdbx_seq_one_letter_code
_entity_poly.pdbx_strand_id
1 'polypeptide(L)'
;METANFLTWLLFFGLISGIGIGAMIYAYRGKGSISVLFTEFISTSSSIPSEAEVDFQQGCEAFQKGNYQQAINKFTEALKNNSTIAEAYHNRGLAFANLRQDDESVENLLQAGELYIEQKNQDAIVILKKNLELLKARKEASAATRKSKVKSQK
;
A
#
# COMPACT_ATOMS: atom_id res chain seq x y z
N MET A 1 8.25 -32.98 -42.09
CA MET A 1 7.72 -31.77 -41.44
C MET A 1 6.44 -32.18 -40.73
N GLU A 2 6.54 -32.67 -39.49
CA GLU A 2 5.38 -33.01 -38.67
C GLU A 2 4.96 -31.77 -37.88
N THR A 3 3.86 -31.15 -38.27
CA THR A 3 3.20 -30.13 -37.45
C THR A 3 2.57 -30.83 -36.26
N ALA A 4 3.35 -31.02 -35.20
CA ALA A 4 2.85 -31.46 -33.92
C ALA A 4 1.73 -30.50 -33.47
N ASN A 5 0.54 -31.07 -33.34
CA ASN A 5 -0.72 -30.37 -33.17
C ASN A 5 -0.67 -29.35 -32.02
N PHE A 6 -0.72 -28.06 -32.34
CA PHE A 6 -0.98 -26.96 -31.40
C PHE A 6 -2.25 -27.24 -30.54
N LEU A 7 -3.19 -28.00 -31.10
CA LEU A 7 -4.40 -28.47 -30.43
C LEU A 7 -4.12 -29.51 -29.31
N THR A 8 -3.11 -30.38 -29.44
CA THR A 8 -2.72 -31.29 -28.35
C THR A 8 -2.02 -30.56 -27.21
N TRP A 9 -1.27 -29.49 -27.48
CA TRP A 9 -0.69 -28.64 -26.43
C TRP A 9 -1.77 -27.86 -25.67
N LEU A 10 -2.81 -27.36 -26.36
CA LEU A 10 -3.95 -26.68 -25.73
C LEU A 10 -4.78 -27.60 -24.82
N LEU A 11 -4.93 -28.88 -25.17
CA LEU A 11 -5.66 -29.85 -24.36
C LEU A 11 -4.92 -30.28 -23.08
N PHE A 12 -3.58 -30.23 -23.04
CA PHE A 12 -2.80 -30.50 -21.83
C PHE A 12 -2.78 -29.34 -20.83
N PHE A 13 -2.84 -28.08 -21.29
CA PHE A 13 -2.87 -26.91 -20.40
C PHE A 13 -4.27 -26.49 -19.91
N GLY A 14 -5.34 -27.06 -20.48
CA GLY A 14 -6.72 -26.73 -20.15
C GLY A 14 -7.22 -27.17 -18.76
N LEU A 15 -6.42 -27.93 -17.98
CA LEU A 15 -6.89 -28.54 -16.72
C LEU A 15 -6.33 -27.91 -15.44
N ILE A 16 -5.35 -27.00 -15.53
CA ILE A 16 -4.70 -26.38 -14.35
C ILE A 16 -5.08 -24.90 -14.14
N SER A 17 -5.63 -24.20 -15.15
CA SER A 17 -5.86 -22.75 -15.05
C SER A 17 -7.15 -22.33 -14.33
N GLY A 18 -8.13 -23.23 -14.17
CA GLY A 18 -9.44 -22.87 -13.61
C GLY A 18 -9.49 -22.70 -12.10
N ILE A 19 -8.63 -23.41 -11.36
CA ILE A 19 -8.66 -23.40 -9.88
C ILE A 19 -7.83 -22.25 -9.32
N GLY A 20 -6.73 -21.87 -10.00
CA GLY A 20 -5.76 -20.91 -9.46
C GLY A 20 -6.36 -19.54 -9.17
N ILE A 21 -7.06 -18.93 -10.13
CA ILE A 21 -7.61 -17.58 -9.97
C ILE A 21 -8.83 -17.57 -9.06
N GLY A 22 -9.72 -18.56 -9.19
CA GLY A 22 -10.90 -18.70 -8.34
C GLY A 22 -10.55 -18.95 -6.88
N ALA A 23 -9.57 -19.83 -6.61
CA ALA A 23 -9.07 -20.10 -5.27
C ALA A 23 -8.28 -18.91 -4.71
N MET A 24 -7.52 -18.18 -5.54
CA MET A 24 -6.86 -16.93 -5.13
C MET A 24 -7.91 -15.88 -4.76
N ILE A 25 -8.90 -15.60 -5.62
CA ILE A 25 -10.00 -14.68 -5.32
C ILE A 25 -10.77 -15.12 -4.07
N TYR A 26 -11.05 -16.41 -3.90
CA TYR A 26 -11.71 -16.94 -2.70
C TYR A 26 -10.84 -16.83 -1.45
N ALA A 27 -9.52 -17.04 -1.56
CA ALA A 27 -8.57 -16.83 -0.46
C ALA A 27 -8.41 -15.35 -0.11
N TYR A 28 -8.45 -14.44 -1.09
CA TYR A 28 -8.41 -12.99 -0.92
C TYR A 28 -9.76 -12.38 -0.49
N ARG A 29 -10.89 -13.00 -0.84
CA ARG A 29 -12.26 -12.61 -0.42
C ARG A 29 -12.77 -13.41 0.79
N GLY A 30 -12.00 -14.39 1.24
CA GLY A 30 -12.30 -15.17 2.44
C GLY A 30 -12.35 -14.23 3.65
N LYS A 31 -13.38 -14.40 4.50
CA LYS A 31 -13.69 -13.55 5.65
C LYS A 31 -12.42 -13.04 6.37
N GLY A 32 -12.04 -11.79 6.12
CA GLY A 32 -11.01 -11.08 6.90
C GLY A 32 -9.81 -10.48 6.15
N SER A 33 -9.57 -10.81 4.88
CA SER A 33 -8.48 -10.20 4.10
C SER A 33 -8.96 -8.93 3.40
N ILE A 34 -8.96 -7.81 4.13
CA ILE A 34 -9.08 -6.48 3.52
C ILE A 34 -7.77 -6.20 2.76
N SER A 35 -7.73 -6.53 1.47
CA SER A 35 -6.66 -6.14 0.56
C SER A 35 -6.91 -4.72 0.05
N VAL A 36 -6.79 -3.73 0.95
CA VAL A 36 -6.76 -2.32 0.55
C VAL A 36 -5.38 -2.01 0.03
N LEU A 37 -5.32 -1.65 -1.25
CA LEU A 37 -4.17 -1.03 -1.87
C LEU A 37 -4.33 0.49 -1.74
N PHE A 38 -3.31 1.16 -1.22
CA PHE A 38 -3.29 2.61 -1.12
C PHE A 38 -2.65 3.16 -2.38
N THR A 39 -3.47 3.60 -3.33
CA THR A 39 -3.01 4.08 -4.66
C THR A 39 -3.04 5.60 -4.80
N GLU A 40 -3.78 6.28 -3.93
CA GLU A 40 -3.89 7.74 -3.90
C GLU A 40 -2.71 8.33 -3.10
N PHE A 41 -1.53 8.43 -3.74
CA PHE A 41 -0.36 9.13 -3.19
C PHE A 41 -0.29 10.56 -3.72
N ILE A 42 0.39 11.44 -2.99
CA ILE A 42 0.52 12.86 -3.36
C ILE A 42 1.79 13.04 -4.19
N SER A 43 1.65 13.26 -5.49
CA SER A 43 2.79 13.45 -6.41
C SER A 43 3.32 14.88 -6.47
N THR A 44 2.57 15.85 -5.95
CA THR A 44 2.87 17.28 -6.07
C THR A 44 2.70 17.96 -4.72
N SER A 45 3.69 18.73 -4.30
CA SER A 45 3.57 19.68 -3.20
C SER A 45 4.26 20.98 -3.57
N SER A 46 3.60 22.10 -3.27
CA SER A 46 4.08 23.43 -3.63
C SER A 46 5.22 23.94 -2.73
N SER A 47 5.55 23.20 -1.67
CA SER A 47 6.43 23.68 -0.59
C SER A 47 7.56 22.72 -0.25
N ILE A 48 7.93 21.82 -1.16
CA ILE A 48 9.09 20.95 -0.95
C ILE A 48 10.36 21.77 -1.21
N PRO A 49 11.31 21.83 -0.26
CA PRO A 49 12.59 22.47 -0.47
C PRO A 49 13.38 21.82 -1.60
N SER A 50 14.18 22.60 -2.32
CA SER A 50 14.93 22.09 -3.49
C SER A 50 15.90 20.97 -3.13
N GLU A 51 16.44 20.97 -1.90
CA GLU A 51 17.29 19.92 -1.38
C GLU A 51 16.58 18.56 -1.17
N ALA A 52 15.25 18.55 -1.02
CA ALA A 52 14.47 17.34 -0.81
C ALA A 52 13.65 16.92 -2.05
N GLU A 53 13.49 17.81 -3.03
CA GLU A 53 12.64 17.63 -4.21
C GLU A 53 13.00 16.39 -5.03
N VAL A 54 14.29 16.19 -5.31
CA VAL A 54 14.75 15.07 -6.14
C VAL A 54 14.42 13.72 -5.49
N ASP A 55 14.69 13.58 -4.20
CA ASP A 55 14.40 12.34 -3.48
C ASP A 55 12.90 12.13 -3.30
N PHE A 56 12.13 13.20 -3.07
CA PHE A 56 10.66 13.11 -3.03
C PHE A 56 10.09 12.62 -4.36
N GLN A 57 10.51 13.21 -5.49
CA GLN A 57 10.06 12.82 -6.82
C GLN A 57 10.42 11.36 -7.12
N GLN A 58 11.66 10.95 -6.81
CA GLN A 58 12.08 9.55 -6.97
C GLN A 58 11.27 8.59 -6.09
N GLY A 59 10.87 9.01 -4.89
CA GLY A 59 9.96 8.26 -4.03
C GLY A 59 8.58 8.08 -4.66
N CYS A 60 8.03 9.15 -5.21
CA CYS A 60 6.77 9.14 -5.96
C CYS A 60 6.83 8.21 -7.18
N GLU A 61 7.90 8.25 -7.96
CA GLU A 61 8.10 7.35 -9.10
C GLU A 61 8.21 5.89 -8.68
N ALA A 62 8.97 5.61 -7.62
CA ALA A 62 9.09 4.26 -7.07
C ALA A 62 7.74 3.74 -6.56
N PHE A 63 6.95 4.60 -5.92
CA PHE A 63 5.61 4.28 -5.45
C PHE A 63 4.68 3.92 -6.61
N GLN A 64 4.66 4.72 -7.68
CA GLN A 64 3.87 4.45 -8.89
C GLN A 64 4.23 3.11 -9.54
N LYS A 65 5.51 2.74 -9.52
CA LYS A 65 6.01 1.45 -10.01
C LYS A 65 5.70 0.27 -9.08
N GLY A 66 5.05 0.51 -7.94
CA GLY A 66 4.79 -0.49 -6.90
C GLY A 66 6.04 -0.91 -6.12
N ASN A 67 7.17 -0.21 -6.30
CA ASN A 67 8.40 -0.47 -5.56
C ASN A 67 8.38 0.26 -4.21
N TYR A 68 7.52 -0.21 -3.32
CA TYR A 68 7.26 0.46 -2.05
C TYR A 68 8.49 0.55 -1.14
N GLN A 69 9.40 -0.43 -1.17
CA GLN A 69 10.63 -0.36 -0.38
C GLN A 69 11.56 0.76 -0.88
N GLN A 70 11.71 0.90 -2.19
CA GLN A 70 12.48 2.01 -2.76
C GLN A 70 11.79 3.35 -2.49
N ALA A 71 10.45 3.40 -2.54
CA ALA A 71 9.70 4.60 -2.19
C ALA A 71 9.97 5.02 -0.74
N ILE A 72 9.93 4.08 0.21
CA ILE A 72 10.25 4.34 1.62
C ILE A 72 11.65 4.92 1.78
N ASN A 73 12.65 4.33 1.13
CA ASN A 73 14.03 4.81 1.20
C ASN A 73 14.13 6.24 0.68
N LYS A 74 13.49 6.53 -0.46
CA LYS A 74 13.54 7.84 -1.10
C LYS A 74 12.81 8.93 -0.32
N PHE A 75 11.63 8.64 0.21
CA PHE A 75 10.96 9.56 1.13
C PHE A 75 11.76 9.76 2.43
N THR A 76 12.50 8.75 2.89
CA THR A 76 13.37 8.89 4.05
C THR A 76 14.55 9.83 3.78
N GLU A 77 15.18 9.77 2.61
CA GLU A 77 16.21 10.74 2.23
C GLU A 77 15.64 12.16 2.11
N ALA A 78 14.46 12.33 1.49
CA ALA A 78 13.78 13.64 1.44
C ALA A 78 13.53 14.20 2.86
N LEU A 79 13.08 13.35 3.79
CA LEU A 79 12.81 13.72 5.17
C LEU A 79 14.06 14.00 6.01
N LYS A 80 15.23 13.46 5.63
CA LYS A 80 16.51 13.83 6.26
C LYS A 80 16.92 15.25 5.89
N ASN A 81 16.63 15.68 4.66
CA ASN A 81 16.90 17.03 4.21
C ASN A 81 15.90 18.02 4.81
N ASN A 82 14.62 17.65 4.91
CA ASN A 82 13.63 18.43 5.63
C ASN A 82 12.53 17.55 6.25
N SER A 83 12.44 17.58 7.59
CA SER A 83 11.48 16.81 8.37
C SER A 83 10.09 17.45 8.52
N THR A 84 9.78 18.52 7.78
CA THR A 84 8.47 19.19 7.80
C THR A 84 7.64 18.94 6.53
N ILE A 85 8.13 18.07 5.64
CA ILE A 85 7.43 17.66 4.42
C ILE A 85 6.32 16.65 4.77
N ALA A 86 5.12 17.16 5.01
CA ALA A 86 3.96 16.36 5.39
C ALA A 86 3.64 15.26 4.36
N GLU A 87 3.74 15.58 3.08
CA GLU A 87 3.48 14.68 1.96
C GLU A 87 4.49 13.53 1.89
N ALA A 88 5.74 13.76 2.30
CA ALA A 88 6.76 12.71 2.35
C ALA A 88 6.43 11.70 3.46
N TYR A 89 6.02 12.17 4.64
CA TYR A 89 5.52 11.29 5.69
C TYR A 89 4.26 10.54 5.25
N HIS A 90 3.31 11.23 4.62
CA HIS A 90 2.08 10.61 4.12
C HIS A 90 2.38 9.50 3.12
N ASN A 91 3.13 9.80 2.05
CA ASN A 91 3.44 8.83 1.01
C ASN A 91 4.31 7.67 1.52
N ARG A 92 5.24 7.94 2.44
CA ARG A 92 6.00 6.88 3.13
C ARG A 92 5.09 5.99 3.95
N GLY A 93 4.13 6.57 4.67
CA GLY A 93 3.08 5.84 5.40
C GLY A 93 2.24 4.95 4.49
N LEU A 94 1.87 5.42 3.29
CA LEU A 94 1.16 4.59 2.31
C LEU A 94 2.03 3.46 1.75
N ALA A 95 3.34 3.71 1.56
CA ALA A 95 4.26 2.69 1.08
C ALA A 95 4.40 1.56 2.12
N PHE A 96 4.55 1.91 3.40
CA PHE A 96 4.48 0.94 4.51
C PHE A 96 3.14 0.20 4.53
N ALA A 97 2.02 0.90 4.32
CA ALA A 97 0.69 0.29 4.28
C ALA A 97 0.56 -0.78 3.19
N ASN A 98 1.15 -0.54 2.01
CA ASN A 98 1.15 -1.48 0.90
C ASN A 98 2.08 -2.67 1.13
N LEU A 99 3.13 -2.51 1.95
CA LEU A 99 3.99 -3.61 2.44
C LEU A 99 3.41 -4.37 3.63
N ARG A 100 2.20 -4.04 4.09
CA ARG A 100 1.54 -4.63 5.27
C ARG A 100 2.27 -4.37 6.60
N GLN A 101 3.05 -3.28 6.62
CA GLN A 101 3.70 -2.71 7.80
C GLN A 101 2.78 -1.64 8.38
N ASP A 102 1.67 -2.10 8.97
CA ASP A 102 0.55 -1.23 9.36
C ASP A 102 0.89 -0.31 10.54
N ASP A 103 1.74 -0.76 11.45
CA ASP A 103 2.10 0.03 12.63
C ASP A 103 3.05 1.20 12.23
N GLU A 104 4.05 0.94 11.39
CA GLU A 104 4.92 1.97 10.80
C GLU A 104 4.15 2.92 9.89
N SER A 105 3.15 2.40 9.17
CA SER A 105 2.25 3.21 8.36
C SER A 105 1.48 4.23 9.20
N VAL A 106 0.87 3.78 10.32
CA VAL A 106 0.11 4.66 11.21
C VAL A 106 1.02 5.72 11.83
N GLU A 107 2.22 5.36 12.28
CA GLU A 107 3.19 6.31 12.83
C GLU A 107 3.49 7.45 11.84
N ASN A 108 3.77 7.09 10.58
CA ASN A 108 4.05 8.06 9.53
C ASN A 108 2.84 8.93 9.18
N LEU A 109 1.64 8.34 9.12
CA LEU A 109 0.41 9.09 8.87
C LEU A 109 0.07 10.03 10.03
N LEU A 110 0.34 9.66 11.27
CA LEU A 110 0.14 10.58 12.40
C LEU A 110 1.08 11.79 12.30
N GLN A 111 2.36 11.56 12.01
CA GLN A 111 3.32 12.65 11.79
C GLN A 111 2.91 13.58 10.63
N ALA A 112 2.42 13.01 9.52
CA ALA A 112 1.88 13.81 8.43
C ALA A 112 0.66 14.64 8.86
N GLY A 113 -0.20 14.08 9.73
CA GLY A 113 -1.38 14.75 10.25
C GLY A 113 -1.06 15.99 11.07
N GLU A 114 -0.09 15.90 11.98
CA GLU A 114 0.40 17.05 12.76
C GLU A 114 0.88 18.18 11.83
N LEU A 115 1.71 17.84 10.85
CA LEU A 115 2.22 18.82 9.89
C LEU A 115 1.12 19.43 9.01
N TYR A 116 0.12 18.65 8.56
CA TYR A 116 -0.99 19.20 7.79
C TYR A 116 -1.88 20.14 8.62
N ILE A 117 -2.03 19.89 9.94
CA ILE A 117 -2.73 20.80 10.85
C ILE A 117 -1.97 22.14 10.94
N GLU A 118 -0.65 22.09 11.12
CA GLU A 118 0.21 23.27 11.15
C GLU A 118 0.14 24.07 9.84
N GLN A 119 0.16 23.37 8.71
CA GLN A 119 0.07 23.94 7.35
C GLN A 119 -1.35 24.39 6.98
N LYS A 120 -2.35 24.11 7.84
CA LYS A 120 -3.77 24.37 7.58
C LYS A 120 -4.30 23.70 6.30
N ASN A 121 -3.71 22.57 5.92
CA ASN A 121 -4.07 21.80 4.73
C ASN A 121 -5.25 20.86 5.03
N GLN A 122 -6.47 21.41 5.06
CA GLN A 122 -7.68 20.65 5.41
C GLN A 122 -7.97 19.50 4.43
N ASP A 123 -7.70 19.69 3.14
CA ASP A 123 -7.95 18.68 2.11
C ASP A 123 -7.09 17.44 2.34
N ALA A 124 -5.80 17.63 2.65
CA ALA A 124 -4.91 16.52 2.98
C ALA A 124 -5.31 15.79 4.26
N ILE A 125 -5.82 16.50 5.28
CA ILE A 125 -6.32 15.90 6.52
C ILE A 125 -7.51 14.98 6.24
N VAL A 126 -8.43 15.36 5.32
CA VAL A 126 -9.58 14.51 4.96
C VAL A 126 -9.11 13.20 4.33
N ILE A 127 -8.15 13.27 3.39
CA ILE A 127 -7.58 12.09 2.73
C ILE A 127 -6.86 11.20 3.75
N LEU A 128 -6.06 11.80 4.64
CA LEU A 128 -5.33 11.09 5.68
C LEU A 128 -6.25 10.35 6.64
N LYS A 129 -7.36 10.97 7.07
CA LYS A 129 -8.37 10.33 7.92
C LYS A 129 -8.97 9.11 7.25
N LYS A 130 -9.32 9.21 5.95
CA LYS A 130 -9.78 8.05 5.17
C LYS A 130 -8.74 6.92 5.19
N ASN A 131 -7.46 7.23 5.02
CA ASN A 131 -6.40 6.24 5.04
C ASN A 131 -6.24 5.55 6.41
N LEU A 132 -6.31 6.31 7.51
CA LEU A 132 -6.26 5.76 8.86
C LEU A 132 -7.47 4.85 9.18
N GLU A 133 -8.68 5.23 8.75
CA GLU A 133 -9.87 4.39 8.92
C GLU A 133 -9.75 3.07 8.16
N LEU A 134 -9.18 3.08 6.95
CA LEU A 134 -8.92 1.85 6.19
C LEU A 134 -7.91 0.94 6.89
N LEU A 135 -6.86 1.50 7.48
CA LEU A 135 -5.87 0.73 8.27
C LEU A 135 -6.49 0.14 9.53
N LYS A 136 -7.33 0.91 10.23
CA LYS A 136 -8.07 0.43 11.40
C LYS A 136 -8.98 -0.73 11.05
N ALA A 137 -9.78 -0.59 9.98
CA ALA A 137 -10.64 -1.68 9.50
C ALA A 137 -9.84 -2.94 9.13
N ARG A 138 -8.69 -2.77 8.45
CA ARG A 138 -7.77 -3.87 8.13
C ARG A 138 -7.26 -4.59 9.39
N LYS A 139 -6.87 -3.83 10.42
CA LYS A 139 -6.42 -4.37 11.71
C LYS A 139 -7.53 -5.14 12.42
N GLU A 140 -8.74 -4.60 12.47
CA GLU A 140 -9.92 -5.25 13.08
C GLU A 140 -10.29 -6.55 12.37
N ALA A 141 -10.31 -6.54 11.03
CA ALA A 141 -10.58 -7.73 10.22
C ALA A 141 -9.54 -8.85 10.48
N SER A 142 -8.26 -8.47 10.61
CA SER A 142 -7.20 -9.41 10.97
C SER A 142 -7.37 -10.03 12.37
N ALA A 143 -7.88 -9.25 13.33
CA ALA A 143 -8.10 -9.69 14.70
C ALA A 143 -9.33 -10.61 14.82
N ALA A 144 -10.42 -10.28 14.11
CA ALA A 144 -11.62 -11.11 14.04
C ALA A 144 -11.32 -12.50 13.45
N THR A 145 -10.48 -12.55 12.41
CA THR A 145 -10.04 -13.80 11.77
C THR A 145 -9.21 -14.68 12.71
N ARG A 146 -8.32 -14.08 13.51
CA ARG A 146 -7.55 -14.82 14.52
C ARG A 146 -8.47 -15.45 15.57
N LYS A 147 -9.45 -14.70 16.07
CA LYS A 147 -10.40 -15.19 17.08
C LYS A 147 -11.28 -16.35 16.57
N SER A 148 -11.74 -16.29 15.31
CA SER A 148 -12.58 -17.35 14.74
C SER A 148 -11.81 -18.66 14.55
N LYS A 149 -10.56 -18.60 14.08
CA LYS A 149 -9.70 -19.79 13.88
C LYS A 149 -9.38 -20.52 15.19
N VAL A 150 -9.19 -19.78 16.28
CA VAL A 150 -8.95 -20.36 17.63
C VAL A 150 -10.21 -21.06 18.16
N LYS A 151 -11.41 -20.54 17.86
CA LYS A 151 -12.68 -21.12 18.33
C LYS A 151 -13.07 -22.38 17.56
N SER A 152 -12.70 -22.52 16.30
CA SER A 152 -12.97 -23.71 15.48
C SER A 152 -12.02 -24.89 15.74
N GLN A 153 -10.95 -24.68 16.50
CA GLN A 153 -9.96 -25.71 16.85
C GLN A 153 -10.16 -26.28 18.26
N LYS A 154 -11.21 -25.86 18.95
CA LYS A 154 -11.67 -26.42 20.23
C LYS A 154 -12.99 -27.14 20.02
#